data_AF-X1SJV0-F1
#
_entry.id   AF-X1SJV0-F1
#
_cell.length_a   1.000
_cell.length_b   1.000
_cell.length_c   1.000
_cell.angle_alpha   90.00
_cell.angle_beta   90.00
_cell.angle_gamma   90.00
#
_symmetry.space_group_name_H-M   'P 1'
#
loop_
_entity.id
_entity.type
_entity.pdbx_description
1 polymer ?
#
loop_
_entity_poly.entity_id
_entity_poly.type
_entity_poly.pdbx_seq_one_letter_code
_entity_poly.pdbx_strand_id
1 'polypeptide(L)' 'MMITANGIIIRTGLEQIRSIGRNTQGVRLIKLKPGDKLVAVEKIAEESKKAKVKSKEN' A
#
# COMPACT_ATOMS: atom_id res chain seq x y z
N MET A 1 1.00 1.70 -0.01
CA MET A 1 0.95 3.15 0.29
C MET A 1 -0.27 3.42 1.15
N MET A 2 -0.15 4.33 2.11
CA MET A 2 -1.23 4.77 3.00
C MET A 2 -1.21 6.29 3.04
N ILE A 3 -2.38 6.93 3.04
CA ILE A 3 -2.51 8.39 3.05
C ILE A 3 -3.49 8.80 4.15
N THR A 4 -3.10 9.76 4.98
CA THR A 4 -3.98 10.34 6.02
C THR A 4 -4.70 11.59 5.53
N ALA A 5 -5.78 11.98 6.22
CA ALA A 5 -6.58 13.17 5.87
C ALA A 5 -5.74 14.46 5.85
N ASN A 6 -4.70 14.52 6.69
CA ASN A 6 -3.76 15.64 6.76
C ASN A 6 -2.66 15.58 5.67
N GLY A 7 -2.77 14.69 4.69
CA GLY A 7 -1.82 14.57 3.58
C GLY A 7 -0.53 13.83 3.93
N ILE A 8 -0.46 13.14 5.07
CA ILE A 8 0.73 12.34 5.41
C ILE A 8 0.72 11.06 4.59
N ILE A 9 1.81 10.83 3.85
CA ILE A 9 2.00 9.64 3.01
C ILE A 9 2.96 8.69 3.70
N ILE A 10 2.53 7.43 3.87
CA ILE A 10 3.36 6.34 4.39
C ILE A 10 3.54 5.27 3.32
N ARG A 11 4.80 4.88 3.06
CA ARG A 11 5.17 3.71 2.27
C ARG A 11 5.64 2.61 3.22
N THR A 12 5.07 1.42 3.06
CA THR A 12 5.40 0.23 3.84
C THR A 12 5.61 -0.90 2.85
N GLY A 13 6.75 -1.57 2.95
CA GLY A 13 7.04 -2.76 2.14
C GLY A 13 6.15 -3.93 2.55
N LEU A 14 5.80 -4.81 1.61
CA LEU A 14 4.93 -5.95 1.91
C LEU A 14 5.62 -6.95 2.84
N GLU A 15 6.93 -7.07 2.75
CA GLU A 15 7.79 -7.88 3.60
C GLU A 15 7.77 -7.44 5.08
N GLN A 16 7.38 -6.19 5.35
CA GLN A 16 7.25 -5.65 6.70
C GLN A 16 5.90 -6.01 7.34
N ILE A 17 4.95 -6.53 6.57
CA ILE A 17 3.60 -6.88 7.04
C ILE A 17 3.53 -8.38 7.30
N ARG A 18 3.37 -8.75 8.59
CA ARG A 18 3.21 -10.14 8.98
C ARG A 18 1.90 -10.73 8.45
N SER A 19 1.98 -11.90 7.84
CA SER A 19 0.79 -12.71 7.51
C SER A 19 0.13 -13.26 8.78
N ILE A 20 -1.19 -13.12 8.88
CA ILE A 20 -2.00 -13.53 10.03
C ILE A 20 -3.30 -14.19 9.56
N GLY A 21 -3.95 -14.93 10.46
CA GLY A 21 -5.24 -15.59 10.19
C GLY A 21 -6.40 -14.61 10.01
N ARG A 22 -7.49 -15.08 9.40
CA ARG A 22 -8.66 -14.25 9.05
C ARG A 22 -9.47 -13.78 10.26
N ASN A 23 -9.58 -14.58 11.32
CA ASN A 23 -10.33 -14.23 12.53
C ASN A 23 -9.40 -13.57 13.57
N THR A 24 -8.85 -12.41 13.23
CA THR A 24 -7.93 -11.65 14.09
C THR A 24 -8.17 -10.15 13.96
N GLN A 25 -7.76 -9.37 14.96
CA GLN A 25 -7.85 -7.90 14.93
C GLN A 25 -6.79 -7.24 14.04
N GLY A 26 -5.73 -7.96 13.68
CA GLY A 26 -4.59 -7.39 12.97
C GLY A 26 -3.53 -6.76 13.87
N VAL A 27 -2.56 -6.13 13.22
CA VAL A 27 -1.49 -5.35 13.86
C VAL A 27 -1.58 -3.89 13.44
N ARG A 28 -1.10 -2.99 14.29
CA ARG A 28 -1.05 -1.56 13.97
C ARG A 28 0.12 -1.28 13.03
N LEU A 29 -0.17 -0.86 11.80
CA LEU A 29 0.86 -0.48 10.81
C LEU A 29 1.38 0.96 10.99
N ILE A 30 0.50 1.89 11.35
CA ILE A 30 0.85 3.31 11.55
C ILE A 30 0.21 3.85 12.83
N LYS A 31 0.86 4.84 13.45
CA LYS A 31 0.28 5.63 14.54
C LYS A 31 -0.25 6.93 13.96
N LEU A 32 -1.55 7.16 14.09
CA LEU A 32 -2.19 8.41 13.69
C LEU A 32 -2.03 9.46 14.80
N LYS A 33 -1.91 10.73 14.39
CA LYS A 33 -2.00 11.85 15.33
C LYS A 33 -3.45 11.99 15.84
N PRO A 34 -3.67 12.58 17.02
CA PRO A 34 -5.02 12.85 17.51
C PRO A 34 -5.85 13.62 16.47
N GLY A 35 -7.06 13.14 16.19
CA GLY A 35 -7.96 13.74 15.20
C GLY A 35 -7.65 13.40 13.73
N ASP A 36 -6.50 12.78 13.43
CA ASP A 36 -6.17 12.34 12.07
C ASP A 36 -6.82 10.98 11.76
N LYS A 37 -7.09 10.74 10.48
CA LYS A 37 -7.71 9.52 9.98
C LYS A 37 -6.97 9.03 8.75
N LEU A 38 -6.87 7.71 8.62
CA LEU A 38 -6.44 7.08 7.38
C LEU A 38 -7.58 7.21 6.36
N VAL A 39 -7.30 7.77 5.19
CA VAL A 39 -8.32 8.03 4.16
C VAL A 39 -8.12 7.19 2.90
N ALA A 40 -6.91 6.72 2.63
CA ALA A 40 -6.64 5.86 1.49
C ALA A 40 -5.53 4.84 1.78
N VAL A 41 -5.67 3.66 1.18
CA VAL A 41 -4.66 2.60 1.16
C VAL A 41 -4.62 2.02 -0.25
N GLU A 42 -3.43 1.91 -0.81
CA GLU A 42 -3.26 1.37 -2.16
C GLU A 42 -1.98 0.54 -2.28
N LYS A 43 -2.07 -0.57 -3.03
CA LYS A 43 -0.90 -1.35 -3.42
C LYS A 43 -0.19 -0.62 -4.55
N ILE A 44 1.08 -0.32 -4.35
CA ILE A 44 1.92 0.20 -5.42
C ILE A 44 2.34 -0.99 -6.28
N ALA A 45 2.08 -0.93 -7.59
CA ALA A 45 2.63 -1.89 -8.52
C ALA A 45 4.16 -1.76 -8.52
N GLU A 46 4.85 -2.89 -8.39
CA GLU A 46 6.29 -2.91 -8.59
C GLU A 46 6.56 -2.53 -10.05
N GLU A 47 7.51 -1.63 -10.29
CA GLU A 47 7.97 -1.35 -11.65
C GLU A 47 8.75 -2.56 -12.16
N SER A 48 8.02 -3.62 -12.56
CA SER A 48 8.58 -4.63 -13.44
C SER A 48 9.00 -3.90 -14.72
N LYS A 49 10.30 -3.95 -15.04
CA LYS A 49 10.88 -3.40 -16.27
C LYS A 49 9.90 -3.59 -17.42
N LYS A 50 9.36 -2.46 -17.92
CA LYS A 50 8.38 -2.34 -19.02
C LYS A 50 8.25 -3.63 -19.83
N ALA A 51 7.12 -4.31 -19.71
CA ALA A 51 6.68 -5.26 -20.72
C ALA A 51 6.72 -4.54 -22.07
N LYS A 52 7.62 -4.99 -22.96
CA LYS A 52 7.67 -4.57 -24.36
C LYS A 52 6.31 -4.90 -24.97
N VAL A 53 5.45 -3.92 -25.14
CA VAL A 53 4.38 -3.99 -26.14
C VAL A 53 5.07 -3.85 -27.49
N LYS A 54 5.50 -4.97 -28.08
CA LYS A 54 5.78 -5.03 -29.52
C LYS A 54 4.47 -5.36 -30.23
N SER A 55 3.92 -4.32 -30.85
CA SER A 55 3.14 -4.34 -32.10
C SER A 55 2.59 -5.69 -32.55
N LYS A 56 1.26 -5.84 -32.48
CA LYS A 56 0.56 -6.59 -33.53
C LYS A 56 0.60 -5.73 -34.78
N GLU A 57 1.39 -6.14 -35.75
CA GLU A 57 1.36 -5.64 -37.12
C GLU A 57 1.29 -6.89 -38.03
N ASN A 58 0.23 -6.90 -38.84
CA ASN A 58 -0.17 -7.85 -39.89
C ASN A 58 -0.80 -9.18 -39.44
#